data_AF-A0A7V9MKI5-F1
#
_entry.id   AF-A0A7V9MKI5-F1
#
_cell.length_a   1.000
_cell.length_b   1.000
_cell.length_c   1.000
_cell.angle_alpha   90.00
_cell.angle_beta   90.00
_cell.angle_gamma   90.00
#
_symmetry.space_group_name_H-M   'P 1'
#
loop_
_entity.id
_entity.type
_entity.pdbx_description
1 polymer ?
#
loop_
_entity_poly.entity_id
_entity_poly.type
_entity_poly.pdbx_seq_one_letter_code
_entity_poly.pdbx_strand_id
1 'polypeptide(L)'
;MGPGGIRGVGIWQVKISDLIAEGTVVKKGDFIATLDKTEIMNKIKDEESELSKIQSKYIQTKLDTTLDLRQARDEISNTSFNVKEKQIVLEQSTYEPPATIRQANLDLEKTNRSMDQQHENYKLKVNQAKAKMQEVTASLKQAEYKLELMQKLLKEFTIIAPEDGMLIYHRDWNGKKKVVGATISAWEPTVATLPDLIFGYHTMI
;
A
#
# COMPACT_ATOMS: atom_id res chain seq x y z
N MET A 1 6.22 -10.69 26.03
CA MET A 1 6.93 -9.46 25.60
C MET A 1 5.93 -8.49 25.00
N GLY A 2 6.20 -7.18 25.03
CA GLY A 2 5.40 -6.17 24.33
C GLY A 2 5.66 -6.18 22.82
N PRO A 3 4.92 -5.37 22.05
CA PRO A 3 4.89 -5.46 20.59
C PRO A 3 6.21 -5.00 19.95
N GLY A 4 6.81 -5.84 19.11
CA GLY A 4 8.12 -5.57 18.49
C GLY A 4 8.08 -4.58 17.31
N GLY A 5 6.89 -4.34 16.74
CA GLY A 5 6.70 -3.52 15.54
C GLY A 5 6.36 -2.05 15.78
N ILE A 6 6.29 -1.59 17.04
CA ILE A 6 5.82 -0.24 17.41
C ILE A 6 6.66 0.87 16.76
N ARG A 7 7.98 0.64 16.59
CA ARG A 7 8.86 1.60 15.90
C ARG A 7 8.53 1.75 14.42
N GLY A 8 8.13 0.67 13.76
CA GLY A 8 7.84 0.65 12.32
C GLY A 8 6.62 1.50 11.94
N VAL A 9 5.77 1.83 12.91
CA VAL A 9 4.57 2.68 12.73
C VAL A 9 4.73 4.07 13.35
N GLY A 10 5.94 4.40 13.79
CA GLY A 10 6.27 5.72 14.36
C GLY A 10 5.62 5.97 15.72
N ILE A 11 5.44 4.93 16.53
CA ILE A 11 5.10 5.03 17.94
C ILE A 11 6.40 4.74 18.71
N TRP A 12 6.69 5.51 19.76
CA TRP A 12 7.96 5.41 20.49
C TRP A 12 7.78 4.99 21.94
N GLN A 13 6.62 5.31 22.50
CA GLN A 13 6.29 5.13 23.90
C GLN A 13 4.83 4.72 24.00
N VAL A 14 4.54 3.70 24.81
CA VAL A 14 3.16 3.26 25.04
C VAL A 14 2.97 3.01 26.52
N LYS A 15 1.83 3.42 27.08
CA LYS A 15 1.52 3.22 28.49
C LYS A 15 0.85 1.87 28.72
N ILE A 16 1.09 1.27 29.88
CA ILE A 16 0.32 0.11 30.36
C ILE A 16 -1.03 0.63 30.87
N SER A 17 -2.12 0.24 30.22
CA SER A 17 -3.49 0.59 30.63
C SER A 17 -4.03 -0.37 31.68
N ASP A 18 -3.70 -1.66 31.55
CA ASP A 18 -4.18 -2.69 32.46
C ASP A 18 -3.12 -3.80 32.62
N LEU A 19 -3.05 -4.40 33.80
CA LEU A 19 -2.09 -5.43 34.18
C LEU A 19 -2.69 -6.31 35.28
N ILE A 20 -2.68 -7.63 35.05
CA ILE A 20 -3.13 -8.61 36.06
C ILE A 20 -2.16 -8.63 37.26
N ALA A 21 -2.69 -8.96 38.45
CA ALA A 21 -1.93 -8.90 39.70
C ALA A 21 -0.67 -9.79 39.70
N GLU A 22 0.42 -9.27 40.28
CA GLU A 22 1.65 -10.03 40.53
C GLU A 22 1.36 -11.26 41.41
N GLY A 23 2.00 -12.39 41.11
CA GLY A 23 1.80 -13.66 41.82
C GLY A 23 0.60 -14.47 41.31
N THR A 24 -0.15 -13.98 40.32
CA THR A 24 -1.22 -14.74 39.68
C THR A 24 -0.63 -15.88 38.83
N VAL A 25 -1.16 -17.08 38.98
CA VAL A 25 -0.84 -18.23 38.12
C VAL A 25 -1.67 -18.13 36.86
N VAL A 26 -1.01 -18.03 35.71
CA VAL A 26 -1.63 -17.92 34.38
C VAL A 26 -1.31 -19.14 33.54
N LYS A 27 -2.22 -19.49 32.64
CA LYS A 27 -2.02 -20.51 31.61
C LYS A 27 -1.68 -19.86 30.27
N LYS A 28 -1.10 -20.63 29.37
CA LYS A 28 -0.85 -20.23 27.98
C LYS A 28 -2.12 -19.68 27.33
N GLY A 29 -2.01 -18.47 26.79
CA GLY A 29 -3.10 -17.73 26.18
C GLY A 29 -3.89 -16.83 27.13
N ASP A 30 -3.65 -16.90 28.45
CA ASP A 30 -4.32 -16.02 29.40
C ASP A 30 -3.88 -14.56 29.23
N PHE A 31 -4.81 -13.66 29.53
CA PHE A 31 -4.57 -12.22 29.50
C PHE A 31 -3.56 -11.80 30.59
N ILE A 32 -2.57 -11.00 30.20
CA ILE A 32 -1.56 -10.44 31.13
C ILE A 32 -1.74 -8.93 31.27
N ALA A 33 -1.70 -8.22 30.14
CA ALA A 33 -1.68 -6.75 30.14
C ALA A 33 -2.29 -6.17 28.87
N THR A 34 -2.83 -4.96 28.98
CA THR A 34 -3.22 -4.15 27.82
C THR A 34 -2.39 -2.88 27.80
N LEU A 35 -1.87 -2.56 26.62
CA LEU A 35 -1.22 -1.29 26.32
C LEU A 35 -2.23 -0.27 25.79
N ASP A 36 -1.98 1.01 26.02
CA ASP A 36 -2.84 2.10 25.54
C ASP A 36 -2.92 2.11 24.01
N LYS A 37 -4.10 1.78 23.49
CA LYS A 37 -4.37 1.64 22.05
C LYS A 37 -4.68 2.98 21.38
N THR A 38 -4.84 4.06 22.13
CA THR A 38 -5.34 5.34 21.60
C THR A 38 -4.49 5.86 20.45
N GLU A 39 -3.16 5.85 20.61
CA GLU A 39 -2.24 6.37 19.59
C GLU A 39 -2.24 5.53 18.31
N ILE A 40 -2.19 4.20 18.43
CA ILE A 40 -2.21 3.30 17.27
C ILE A 40 -3.57 3.32 16.55
N MET A 41 -4.69 3.43 17.29
CA MET A 41 -6.03 3.56 16.69
C MET A 41 -6.18 4.87 15.92
N ASN A 42 -5.65 5.99 16.45
CA ASN A 42 -5.66 7.25 15.72
C ASN A 42 -4.84 7.15 14.43
N LYS A 43 -3.64 6.57 14.48
CA LYS A 43 -2.81 6.33 13.29
C LYS A 43 -3.48 5.42 12.26
N ILE A 44 -4.18 4.37 12.70
CA ILE A 44 -4.97 3.49 11.82
C ILE A 44 -6.05 4.30 11.11
N LYS A 45 -6.80 5.13 11.84
CA LYS A 45 -7.86 5.97 11.25
C LYS A 45 -7.30 6.98 10.24
N ASP A 46 -6.15 7.58 10.53
CA ASP A 46 -5.45 8.47 9.59
C ASP A 46 -5.00 7.71 8.34
N GLU A 47 -4.46 6.50 8.49
CA GLU A 47 -4.03 5.65 7.38
C GLU A 47 -5.22 5.14 6.54
N GLU A 48 -6.36 4.83 7.15
CA GLU A 48 -7.62 4.48 6.45
C GLU A 48 -8.12 5.65 5.60
N SER A 49 -8.06 6.87 6.13
CA SER A 49 -8.40 8.09 5.39
C SER A 49 -7.46 8.30 4.21
N GLU A 50 -6.16 8.08 4.40
CA GLU A 50 -5.17 8.20 3.34
C GLU A 50 -5.32 7.10 2.27
N LEU A 51 -5.57 5.86 2.68
CA LEU A 51 -5.87 4.75 1.77
C LEU A 51 -7.09 5.07 0.90
N SER A 52 -8.15 5.62 1.48
CA SER A 52 -9.36 6.03 0.74
C SER A 52 -9.07 7.09 -0.33
N LYS A 53 -8.21 8.08 -0.01
CA LYS A 53 -7.75 9.07 -1.00
C LYS A 53 -6.93 8.42 -2.11
N ILE A 54 -6.01 7.53 -1.77
CA ILE A 54 -5.15 6.83 -2.75
C ILE A 54 -5.99 5.92 -3.65
N GLN A 55 -6.98 5.20 -3.11
CA GLN A 55 -7.94 4.42 -3.87
C GLN A 55 -8.73 5.28 -4.85
N SER A 56 -9.22 6.43 -4.39
CA SER A 56 -9.91 7.40 -5.25
C SER A 56 -8.99 7.89 -6.38
N LYS A 57 -7.72 8.18 -6.06
CA LYS A 57 -6.72 8.61 -7.06
C LYS A 57 -6.37 7.50 -8.05
N TYR A 58 -6.30 6.25 -7.60
CA TYR A 58 -6.09 5.09 -8.46
C TYR A 58 -7.24 4.93 -9.46
N ILE A 59 -8.49 5.01 -8.98
CA ILE A 59 -9.68 4.94 -9.84
C ILE A 59 -9.70 6.08 -10.85
N GLN A 60 -9.46 7.32 -10.39
CA GLN A 60 -9.39 8.49 -11.26
C GLN A 60 -8.32 8.30 -12.35
N THR A 61 -7.10 7.93 -11.98
CA THR A 61 -5.99 7.74 -12.92
C THR A 61 -6.29 6.63 -13.93
N LYS A 62 -6.95 5.55 -13.49
CA LYS A 62 -7.40 4.48 -14.37
C LYS A 62 -8.43 4.97 -15.39
N LEU A 63 -9.39 5.78 -14.97
CA LEU A 63 -10.41 6.35 -15.85
C LEU A 63 -9.78 7.33 -16.85
N ASP A 64 -8.97 8.27 -16.36
CA ASP A 64 -8.30 9.27 -17.20
C ASP A 64 -7.43 8.61 -18.28
N THR A 65 -6.57 7.65 -17.88
CA THR A 65 -5.74 6.92 -18.84
C THR A 65 -6.56 6.09 -19.83
N THR A 66 -7.69 5.54 -19.42
CA THR A 66 -8.59 4.80 -20.32
C THR A 66 -9.22 5.74 -21.35
N LEU A 67 -9.67 6.93 -20.92
CA LEU A 67 -10.24 7.94 -21.80
C LEU A 67 -9.20 8.48 -22.78
N ASP A 68 -8.00 8.81 -22.31
CA ASP A 68 -6.89 9.30 -23.13
C ASP A 68 -6.50 8.30 -24.23
N LEU A 69 -6.39 7.01 -23.88
CA LEU A 69 -6.04 5.96 -24.82
C LEU A 69 -7.17 5.66 -25.81
N ARG A 70 -8.42 5.78 -25.38
CA ARG A 70 -9.57 5.68 -26.27
C ARG A 70 -9.57 6.81 -27.29
N GLN A 71 -9.42 8.06 -26.82
CA GLN A 71 -9.37 9.22 -27.72
C GLN A 71 -8.24 9.08 -28.75
N ALA A 72 -7.05 8.65 -28.33
CA ALA A 72 -5.94 8.44 -29.26
C ALA A 72 -6.22 7.33 -30.29
N ARG A 73 -7.01 6.31 -29.94
CA ARG A 73 -7.46 5.28 -30.89
C ARG A 73 -8.49 5.82 -31.87
N ASP A 74 -9.40 6.67 -31.39
CA ASP A 74 -10.41 7.32 -32.24
C ASP A 74 -9.74 8.29 -33.24
N GLU A 75 -8.70 9.01 -32.81
CA GLU A 75 -7.85 9.87 -33.67
C GLU A 75 -7.15 9.07 -34.79
N ILE A 76 -6.58 7.90 -34.46
CA ILE A 76 -6.00 6.97 -35.45
C ILE A 76 -7.08 6.48 -36.42
N SER A 77 -8.24 6.06 -35.91
CA SER A 77 -9.35 5.59 -36.74
C SER A 77 -9.79 6.66 -37.75
N ASN A 78 -9.99 7.89 -37.29
CA ASN A 78 -10.35 9.02 -38.16
C ASN A 78 -9.28 9.27 -39.23
N THR A 79 -8.00 9.24 -38.86
CA THR A 79 -6.92 9.45 -39.84
C THR A 79 -6.85 8.30 -40.85
N SER A 80 -7.14 7.06 -40.44
CA SER A 80 -7.22 5.91 -41.35
C SER A 80 -8.34 6.05 -42.39
N PHE A 81 -9.48 6.65 -42.02
CA PHE A 81 -10.54 6.98 -42.97
C PHE A 81 -10.10 8.08 -43.95
N ASN A 82 -9.41 9.11 -43.45
CA ASN A 82 -8.87 10.16 -44.31
C ASN A 82 -7.84 9.61 -45.31
N VAL A 83 -6.97 8.68 -44.91
CA VAL A 83 -6.04 7.99 -45.83
C VAL A 83 -6.82 7.29 -46.94
N LYS A 84 -7.86 6.52 -46.60
CA LYS A 84 -8.69 5.81 -47.59
C LYS A 84 -9.38 6.79 -48.55
N GLU A 85 -9.88 7.91 -48.03
CA GLU A 85 -10.48 8.96 -48.87
C GLU A 85 -9.46 9.52 -49.87
N LYS A 86 -8.26 9.89 -49.42
CA LYS A 86 -7.20 10.40 -50.31
C LYS A 86 -6.72 9.35 -51.30
N GLN A 87 -6.71 8.08 -50.93
CA GLN A 87 -6.39 6.99 -51.83
C GLN A 87 -7.42 6.88 -52.96
N ILE A 88 -8.72 6.90 -52.63
CA ILE A 88 -9.80 6.88 -53.62
C ILE A 88 -9.69 8.08 -54.58
N VAL A 89 -9.41 9.27 -54.06
CA VAL A 89 -9.21 10.48 -54.89
C VAL A 89 -8.05 10.30 -55.87
N LEU A 90 -6.92 9.74 -55.43
CA LEU A 90 -5.78 9.47 -56.30
C LEU A 90 -6.13 8.44 -57.38
N GLU A 91 -6.82 7.36 -57.02
CA GLU A 91 -7.27 6.32 -57.97
C GLU A 91 -8.22 6.90 -59.03
N GLN A 92 -9.12 7.80 -58.64
CA GLN A 92 -10.05 8.48 -59.57
C GLN A 92 -9.35 9.51 -60.46
N SER A 93 -8.22 10.07 -60.04
CA SER A 93 -7.47 11.10 -60.78
C SER A 93 -6.67 10.56 -61.97
N THR A 94 -6.78 9.27 -62.30
CA THR A 94 -5.95 8.61 -63.33
C THR A 94 -5.98 9.28 -64.72
N TYR A 95 -7.04 10.03 -65.05
CA TYR A 95 -7.19 10.75 -66.32
C TYR A 95 -7.01 12.27 -66.22
N GLU A 96 -6.62 12.77 -65.04
CA GLU A 96 -6.38 14.19 -64.80
C GLU A 96 -5.00 14.63 -65.32
N PRO A 97 -4.74 15.94 -65.47
CA PRO A 97 -3.42 16.46 -65.81
C PRO A 97 -2.33 15.97 -64.83
N PRO A 98 -1.07 15.80 -65.29
CA PRO A 98 0.03 15.31 -64.44
C PRO A 98 0.23 16.09 -63.13
N ALA A 99 -0.04 17.40 -63.15
CA ALA A 99 0.03 18.25 -61.96
C ALA A 99 -1.02 17.85 -60.90
N THR A 100 -2.25 17.56 -61.31
CA THR A 100 -3.35 17.14 -60.43
C THR A 100 -3.08 15.76 -59.82
N ILE A 101 -2.60 14.80 -60.62
CA ILE A 101 -2.21 13.46 -60.14
C ILE A 101 -1.10 13.60 -59.09
N ARG A 102 -0.09 14.44 -59.36
CA ARG A 102 1.01 14.69 -58.43
C ARG A 102 0.53 15.31 -57.13
N GLN A 103 -0.43 16.24 -57.18
CA GLN A 103 -1.01 16.86 -55.98
C GLN A 103 -1.78 15.83 -55.14
N ALA A 104 -2.63 15.01 -55.77
CA ALA A 104 -3.38 13.95 -55.07
C ALA A 104 -2.43 12.93 -54.39
N ASN A 105 -1.31 12.59 -55.04
CA ASN A 105 -0.29 11.71 -54.47
C ASN A 105 0.39 12.34 -53.24
N LEU A 106 0.79 13.62 -53.33
CA LEU A 106 1.38 14.34 -52.19
C LEU A 106 0.41 14.45 -51.00
N ASP A 107 -0.89 14.64 -51.27
CA ASP A 107 -1.91 14.68 -50.22
C ASP A 107 -2.08 13.31 -49.53
N LEU A 108 -2.07 12.22 -50.31
CA LEU A 108 -2.09 10.86 -49.77
C LEU A 108 -0.84 10.60 -48.92
N GLU A 109 0.35 10.92 -49.43
CA GLU A 109 1.62 10.74 -48.72
C GLU A 109 1.64 11.54 -47.40
N LYS A 110 1.20 12.80 -47.42
CA LYS A 110 1.07 13.62 -46.22
C LYS A 110 0.12 13.00 -45.20
N THR A 111 -1.02 12.46 -45.65
CA THR A 111 -2.01 11.85 -44.76
C THR A 111 -1.49 10.53 -44.17
N ASN A 112 -0.77 9.72 -44.95
CA ASN A 112 -0.08 8.52 -44.46
C ASN A 112 0.96 8.86 -43.37
N ARG A 113 1.82 9.85 -43.61
CA ARG A 113 2.80 10.31 -42.61
C ARG A 113 2.12 10.79 -41.32
N SER A 114 0.98 11.47 -41.45
CA SER A 114 0.18 11.89 -40.28
C SER A 114 -0.36 10.69 -39.51
N MET A 115 -0.84 9.64 -40.21
CA MET A 115 -1.29 8.39 -39.57
C MET A 115 -0.15 7.70 -38.81
N ASP A 116 1.03 7.60 -39.41
CA ASP A 116 2.21 7.02 -38.78
C ASP A 116 2.59 7.79 -37.51
N GLN A 117 2.56 9.13 -37.56
CA GLN A 117 2.79 9.98 -36.39
C GLN A 117 1.77 9.73 -35.28
N GLN A 118 0.48 9.55 -35.62
CA GLN A 118 -0.54 9.21 -34.63
C GLN A 118 -0.32 7.84 -34.00
N HIS A 119 0.15 6.85 -34.77
CA HIS A 119 0.54 5.55 -34.23
C HIS A 119 1.70 5.64 -33.25
N GLU A 120 2.75 6.41 -33.57
CA GLU A 120 3.87 6.62 -32.65
C GLU A 120 3.43 7.37 -31.39
N ASN A 121 2.61 8.42 -31.54
CA ASN A 121 2.02 9.15 -30.41
C ASN A 121 1.19 8.23 -29.50
N TYR A 122 0.39 7.33 -30.09
CA TYR A 122 -0.37 6.34 -29.32
C TYR A 122 0.53 5.42 -28.51
N LYS A 123 1.64 4.92 -29.09
CA LYS A 123 2.62 4.11 -28.37
C LYS A 123 3.20 4.87 -27.17
N LEU A 124 3.54 6.15 -27.35
CA LEU A 124 4.03 7.01 -26.26
C LEU A 124 2.97 7.21 -25.17
N LYS A 125 1.71 7.50 -25.54
CA LYS A 125 0.58 7.61 -24.61
C LYS A 125 0.37 6.31 -23.82
N VAL A 126 0.48 5.14 -24.46
CA VAL A 126 0.40 3.83 -23.79
C VAL A 126 1.50 3.69 -22.74
N ASN A 127 2.74 4.02 -23.08
CA ASN A 127 3.86 3.94 -22.13
C ASN A 127 3.67 4.91 -20.97
N GLN A 128 3.22 6.13 -21.24
CA GLN A 128 2.90 7.13 -20.21
C GLN A 128 1.77 6.65 -19.28
N ALA A 129 0.69 6.09 -19.84
CA ALA A 129 -0.42 5.53 -19.07
C ALA A 129 0.03 4.37 -18.17
N LYS A 130 0.88 3.47 -18.70
CA LYS A 130 1.46 2.38 -17.90
C LYS A 130 2.27 2.90 -16.72
N ALA A 131 3.14 3.89 -16.96
CA ALA A 131 3.96 4.49 -15.90
C ALA A 131 3.09 5.15 -14.82
N LYS A 132 2.09 5.96 -15.22
CA LYS A 132 1.12 6.57 -14.29
C LYS A 132 0.41 5.52 -13.45
N MET A 133 -0.07 4.44 -14.09
CA MET A 133 -0.76 3.35 -13.40
C MET A 133 0.16 2.60 -12.44
N GLN A 134 1.42 2.36 -12.82
CA GLN A 134 2.40 1.72 -11.94
C GLN A 134 2.65 2.54 -10.68
N GLU A 135 2.81 3.87 -10.81
CA GLU A 135 3.00 4.78 -9.69
C GLU A 135 1.84 4.71 -8.69
N VAL A 136 0.59 4.92 -9.15
CA VAL A 136 -0.57 4.90 -8.25
C VAL A 136 -0.84 3.50 -7.67
N THR A 137 -0.49 2.43 -8.40
CA THR A 137 -0.61 1.05 -7.89
C THR A 137 0.40 0.79 -6.79
N ALA A 138 1.64 1.29 -6.93
CA ALA A 138 2.67 1.14 -5.90
C ALA A 138 2.26 1.88 -4.62
N SER A 139 1.78 3.11 -4.75
CA SER A 139 1.27 3.90 -3.61
C SER A 139 0.10 3.21 -2.91
N LEU A 140 -0.84 2.64 -3.68
CA LEU A 140 -1.97 1.88 -3.14
C LEU A 140 -1.49 0.68 -2.31
N LYS A 141 -0.62 -0.16 -2.89
CA LYS A 141 -0.06 -1.33 -2.20
C LYS A 141 0.70 -0.96 -0.93
N GLN A 142 1.45 0.14 -0.97
CA GLN A 142 2.20 0.61 0.19
C GLN A 142 1.26 1.02 1.33
N ALA A 143 0.19 1.76 1.04
CA ALA A 143 -0.81 2.16 2.02
C ALA A 143 -1.58 0.96 2.60
N GLU A 144 -1.99 0.02 1.75
CA GLU A 144 -2.66 -1.22 2.18
C GLU A 144 -1.76 -2.04 3.13
N TYR A 145 -0.49 -2.22 2.76
CA TYR A 145 0.48 -2.95 3.58
C TYR A 145 0.71 -2.25 4.93
N LYS A 146 0.83 -0.93 4.93
CA LYS A 146 1.04 -0.14 6.14
C LYS A 146 -0.17 -0.25 7.08
N LEU A 147 -1.38 -0.16 6.55
CA LEU A 147 -2.62 -0.36 7.31
C LEU A 147 -2.69 -1.77 7.91
N GLU A 148 -2.42 -2.81 7.11
CA GLU A 148 -2.40 -4.20 7.56
C GLU A 148 -1.39 -4.41 8.70
N LEU A 149 -0.19 -3.83 8.57
CA LEU A 149 0.84 -3.89 9.61
C LEU A 149 0.38 -3.21 10.91
N MET A 150 -0.25 -2.03 10.82
CA MET A 150 -0.81 -1.35 12.00
C MET A 150 -1.93 -2.16 12.67
N GLN A 151 -2.81 -2.79 11.89
CA GLN A 151 -3.89 -3.64 12.40
C GLN A 151 -3.35 -4.91 13.07
N LYS A 152 -2.30 -5.53 12.53
CA LYS A 152 -1.61 -6.66 13.19
C LYS A 152 -0.98 -6.20 14.49
N LEU A 153 -0.28 -5.08 14.49
CA LEU A 153 0.35 -4.51 15.67
C LEU A 153 -0.67 -4.16 16.77
N LEU A 154 -1.84 -3.63 16.41
CA LEU A 154 -2.92 -3.34 17.35
C LEU A 154 -3.35 -4.59 18.16
N LYS A 155 -3.29 -5.78 17.56
CA LYS A 155 -3.60 -7.04 18.27
C LYS A 155 -2.54 -7.37 19.30
N GLU A 156 -1.27 -7.06 19.01
CA GLU A 156 -0.15 -7.28 19.94
C GLU A 156 -0.20 -6.35 21.17
N PHE A 157 -0.94 -5.23 21.12
CA PHE A 157 -1.13 -4.35 22.29
C PHE A 157 -1.91 -5.04 23.43
N THR A 158 -2.53 -6.19 23.16
CA THR A 158 -3.01 -7.10 24.19
C THR A 158 -1.97 -8.20 24.38
N ILE A 159 -1.34 -8.21 25.55
CA ILE A 159 -0.28 -9.13 25.91
C ILE A 159 -0.92 -10.35 26.58
N ILE A 160 -0.66 -11.52 26.00
CA ILE A 160 -1.08 -12.82 26.52
C ILE A 160 0.11 -13.63 27.02
N ALA A 161 -0.15 -14.62 27.87
CA ALA A 161 0.85 -15.53 28.40
C ALA A 161 1.34 -16.50 27.32
N PRO A 162 2.66 -16.54 27.02
CA PRO A 162 3.22 -17.47 26.05
C PRO A 162 3.20 -18.93 26.54
N GLU A 163 3.29 -19.14 27.85
CA GLU A 163 3.35 -20.44 28.52
C GLU A 163 2.72 -20.33 29.92
N ASP A 164 2.48 -21.47 30.56
CA ASP A 164 1.97 -21.56 31.93
C ASP A 164 3.04 -21.07 32.93
N GLY A 165 2.65 -20.30 33.93
CA GLY A 165 3.60 -19.83 34.95
C GLY A 165 3.02 -18.80 35.91
N MET A 166 3.81 -18.44 36.92
CA MET A 166 3.45 -17.38 37.86
C MET A 166 3.94 -16.02 37.36
N LEU A 167 3.05 -15.04 37.29
CA LEU A 167 3.40 -13.72 36.78
C LEU A 167 4.26 -12.93 37.79
N ILE A 168 5.44 -12.48 37.34
CA ILE A 168 6.30 -11.57 38.09
C ILE A 168 6.45 -10.26 37.31
N TYR A 169 6.26 -9.13 37.99
CA TYR A 169 6.42 -7.82 37.36
C TYR A 169 7.87 -7.54 36.99
N HIS A 170 8.08 -7.01 35.78
CA HIS A 170 9.39 -6.54 35.37
C HIS A 170 9.78 -5.29 36.17
N ARG A 171 11.03 -5.22 36.61
CA ARG A 171 11.59 -4.04 37.29
C ARG A 171 12.53 -3.33 36.32
N ASP A 172 12.38 -2.02 36.20
CA ASP A 172 13.36 -1.20 35.48
C ASP A 172 14.70 -1.19 36.21
N TRP A 173 15.75 -0.77 35.51
CA TRP A 173 17.12 -0.62 36.05
C TRP A 173 17.17 0.25 37.33
N ASN A 174 16.21 1.16 37.53
CA ASN A 174 16.10 2.00 38.72
C ASN A 174 15.35 1.33 39.90
N GLY A 175 14.95 0.06 39.78
CA GLY A 175 14.22 -0.69 40.80
C GLY A 175 12.70 -0.45 40.84
N LYS A 176 12.15 0.45 40.01
CA LYS A 176 10.70 0.66 39.92
C LYS A 176 10.03 -0.47 39.14
N LYS A 177 8.93 -0.98 39.68
CA LYS A 177 8.08 -1.99 39.00
C LYS A 177 7.32 -1.32 37.85
N LYS A 178 7.24 -1.98 36.69
CA LYS A 178 6.33 -1.57 35.61
C LYS A 178 4.90 -1.94 36.01
N VAL A 179 4.16 -0.96 36.51
CA VAL A 179 2.75 -1.06 36.91
C VAL A 179 1.85 -0.29 35.94
N VAL A 180 0.53 -0.38 36.11
CA VAL A 180 -0.43 0.44 35.36
C VAL A 180 -0.02 1.92 35.38
N GLY A 181 -0.02 2.56 34.22
CA GLY A 181 0.45 3.94 34.00
C GLY A 181 1.94 4.07 33.67
N ALA A 182 2.75 3.01 33.82
CA ALA A 182 4.14 3.02 33.38
C ALA A 182 4.26 3.04 31.85
N THR A 183 5.28 3.74 31.35
CA THR A 183 5.58 3.83 29.92
C THR A 183 6.57 2.74 29.51
N ILE A 184 6.22 1.99 28.49
CA ILE A 184 7.09 1.04 27.81
C ILE A 184 7.69 1.74 26.59
N SER A 185 9.01 1.75 26.55
CA SER A 185 9.75 2.24 25.38
C SER A 185 9.77 1.16 24.30
N ALA A 186 9.68 1.56 23.05
CA ALA A 186 9.87 0.65 21.93
C ALA A 186 11.29 0.02 21.91
N TRP A 187 12.24 0.55 22.70
CA TRP A 187 13.60 0.03 22.90
C TRP A 187 13.70 -1.09 23.94
N GLU A 188 12.72 -1.20 24.82
CA GLU A 188 12.65 -2.20 25.87
C GLU A 188 11.20 -2.65 26.08
N PRO A 189 10.68 -3.52 25.19
CA PRO A 189 9.27 -3.88 25.17
C PRO A 189 8.88 -4.85 26.30
N THR A 190 9.78 -5.21 27.21
CA THR A 190 9.50 -6.17 28.29
C THR A 190 8.52 -5.56 29.29
N VAL A 191 7.38 -6.24 29.49
CA VAL A 191 6.28 -5.81 30.36
C VAL A 191 6.24 -6.60 31.67
N ALA A 192 6.34 -7.92 31.57
CA ALA A 192 6.40 -8.84 32.71
C ALA A 192 7.22 -10.09 32.34
N THR A 193 7.70 -10.80 33.35
CA THR A 193 8.50 -12.03 33.20
C THR A 193 7.79 -13.21 33.84
N LEU A 194 7.72 -14.32 33.11
CA LEU A 194 7.31 -15.61 33.64
C LEU A 194 8.60 -16.42 33.85
N PRO A 195 9.02 -16.70 35.09
CA PRO A 195 10.12 -17.62 35.32
C PRO A 195 9.68 -19.03 34.93
N ASP A 196 10.58 -19.75 34.25
CA ASP A 196 10.37 -21.14 33.90
C ASP A 196 10.37 -21.98 35.19
N LEU A 197 9.24 -22.62 35.50
CA LEU A 197 9.12 -23.55 36.62
C LEU A 197 9.47 -24.99 36.18
N ILE A 198 10.47 -25.18 35.31
CA ILE A 198 11.11 -26.49 35.15
C ILE A 198 12.22 -26.62 36.19
N PHE A 199 11.82 -26.81 37.45
CA PHE A 199 12.59 -27.61 38.41
C PHE A 199 11.59 -28.40 39.24
N GLY A 200 11.07 -29.47 38.62
CA GLY A 200 10.33 -30.51 39.32
C GLY A 200 11.26 -31.29 40.26
N TYR A 201 10.83 -31.43 41.50
CA TYR A 201 11.44 -32.26 42.53
C TYR A 201 11.25 -33.76 42.24
N HIS A 202 12.32 -34.55 42.38
CA HIS A 202 12.33 -35.99 42.70
C HIS A 202 13.78 -36.40 43.08
N THR A 203 14.15 -37.21 44.07
CA THR A 203 13.58 -37.81 45.28
C THR A 203 14.78 -38.41 46.05
N MET A 204 14.72 -38.38 47.39
CA MET A 204 15.43 -39.19 48.42
C MET A 204 16.95 -39.42 48.36
N ILE A 205 17.60 -39.11 49.50
CA ILE A 205 18.08 -40.13 50.45
C ILE A 205 17.52 -39.76 51.83
#